data_AF-A0A7C8ZDX5-F1
#
_entry.id   AF-A0A7C8ZDX5-F1
#
_cell.length_a   1.000
_cell.length_b   1.000
_cell.length_c   1.000
_cell.angle_alpha   90.00
_cell.angle_beta   90.00
_cell.angle_gamma   90.00
#
_symmetry.space_group_name_H-M   'P 1'
#
loop_
_entity.id
_entity.type
_entity.pdbx_description
1 polymer ?
#
loop_
_entity_poly.entity_id
_entity_poly.type
_entity_poly.pdbx_seq_one_letter_code
_entity_poly.pdbx_strand_id
1 'polypeptide(L)'
;LSPYIFSLDDRCKQMNERERALVKEKVDPKASGGMNGYICLCAGDPCPPIFRSPVAGMEDIVDNQVICAIYILPDYHKHITRPPAGVRFPKKIVSMGDLKEAVLWHQDSGRRPMDNRRRLMENGR
;
A
#
# COMPACT_ATOMS: atom_id res chain seq x y z
N LEU A 1 2.94 15.34 10.47
CA LEU A 1 2.52 14.09 11.16
C LEU A 1 3.17 13.90 12.54
N SER A 2 4.50 14.03 12.70
CA SER A 2 5.22 13.83 13.98
C SER A 2 4.57 14.51 15.22
N PRO A 3 4.18 15.80 15.20
CA PRO A 3 3.55 16.44 16.36
C PRO A 3 2.24 15.79 16.83
N TYR A 4 1.49 15.16 15.91
CA TYR A 4 0.26 14.45 16.25
C TYR A 4 0.55 13.16 17.01
N ILE A 5 1.61 12.44 16.63
CA ILE A 5 2.01 11.20 17.31
C ILE A 5 2.51 11.50 18.73
N PHE A 6 3.33 12.55 18.90
CA PHE A 6 3.76 12.95 20.24
C PHE A 6 2.61 13.47 21.11
N SER A 7 1.66 14.20 20.52
CA SER A 7 0.44 14.63 21.22
C SER A 7 -0.42 13.42 21.64
N LEU A 8 -0.54 12.40 20.78
CA LEU A 8 -1.21 11.15 21.10
C LEU A 8 -0.50 10.41 22.24
N ASP A 9 0.83 10.32 22.18
CA ASP A 9 1.63 9.68 23.22
C ASP A 9 1.46 10.38 24.57
N ASP A 10 1.54 11.72 24.59
CA ASP A 10 1.37 12.53 25.80
C ASP A 10 0.00 12.31 26.47
N ARG A 11 -1.08 12.28 25.68
CA ARG A 11 -2.44 11.99 26.17
C ARG A 11 -2.59 10.56 26.71
N CYS A 12 -1.78 9.63 26.22
CA CYS A 12 -1.83 8.21 26.56
C CYS A 12 -0.82 7.80 27.65
N LYS A 13 0.02 8.72 28.16
CA LYS A 13 1.08 8.42 29.15
C LYS A 13 0.59 7.74 30.43
N GLN A 14 -0.62 8.07 30.89
CA GLN A 14 -1.20 7.54 32.13
C GLN A 14 -2.00 6.25 31.93
N MET A 15 -2.15 5.79 30.68
CA MET A 15 -2.93 4.61 30.35
C MET A 15 -2.06 3.35 30.44
N ASN A 16 -2.67 2.23 30.81
CA ASN A 16 -1.97 0.94 30.71
C ASN A 16 -1.83 0.49 29.24
N GLU A 17 -0.96 -0.49 28.96
CA GLU A 17 -0.69 -0.94 27.59
C GLU A 17 -1.94 -1.41 26.83
N ARG A 18 -2.89 -2.06 27.54
CA ARG A 18 -4.13 -2.55 26.93
C ARG A 18 -5.04 -1.41 26.50
N GLU A 19 -5.13 -0.38 27.32
CA GLU A 19 -5.87 0.84 27.01
C GLU A 19 -5.21 1.62 25.87
N ARG A 20 -3.88 1.78 25.90
CA ARG A 20 -3.12 2.45 24.83
C ARG A 20 -3.36 1.79 23.47
N ALA A 21 -3.38 0.45 23.42
CA ALA A 21 -3.62 -0.31 22.19
C ALA A 21 -5.02 -0.08 21.58
N LEU A 22 -6.02 0.30 22.38
CA LEU A 22 -7.38 0.58 21.92
C LEU A 22 -7.54 2.00 21.38
N VAL A 23 -6.62 2.92 21.72
CA VAL A 23 -6.67 4.30 21.24
C VAL A 23 -6.17 4.35 19.80
N LYS A 24 -7.08 4.70 18.89
CA LYS A 24 -6.77 5.00 17.50
C LYS A 24 -7.12 6.44 17.19
N GLU A 25 -6.20 7.15 16.53
CA GLU A 25 -6.41 8.52 16.07
C GLU A 25 -6.52 8.55 14.55
N LYS A 26 -7.49 9.29 14.04
CA LYS A 26 -7.69 9.43 12.60
C LYS A 26 -6.59 10.31 12.02
N VAL A 27 -5.94 9.83 10.96
CA VAL A 27 -4.91 10.61 10.25
C VAL A 27 -5.58 11.75 9.49
N ASP A 28 -5.09 12.97 9.67
CA ASP A 28 -5.46 14.09 8.79
C ASP A 28 -4.72 13.97 7.45
N PRO A 29 -5.42 13.78 6.31
CA PRO A 29 -4.80 13.64 5.01
C PRO A 29 -4.03 14.89 4.57
N LYS A 30 -4.39 16.08 5.06
CA LYS A 30 -3.66 17.31 4.74
C LYS A 30 -2.31 17.34 5.45
N ALA A 31 -2.29 17.05 6.75
CA ALA A 31 -1.07 17.03 7.55
C ALA A 31 -0.13 15.84 7.26
N SER A 32 -0.65 14.79 6.61
CA SER A 32 0.11 13.59 6.22
C SER A 32 0.56 13.58 4.76
N GLY A 33 0.15 14.56 3.95
CA GLY A 33 0.46 14.57 2.52
C GLY A 33 -0.35 13.56 1.70
N GLY A 34 -1.52 13.14 2.20
CA GLY A 34 -2.48 12.30 1.47
C GLY A 34 -2.75 10.92 2.08
N MET A 35 -2.15 10.60 3.24
CA MET A 35 -2.45 9.35 3.95
C MET A 35 -3.80 9.44 4.65
N ASN A 36 -4.65 8.44 4.44
CA ASN A 36 -5.91 8.22 5.17
C ASN A 36 -5.74 7.10 6.18
N GLY A 37 -6.75 6.85 7.01
CA GLY A 37 -6.75 5.74 7.97
C GLY A 37 -6.57 6.23 9.40
N TYR A 38 -6.02 5.35 10.24
CA TYR A 38 -5.82 5.63 11.66
C TYR A 38 -4.39 5.27 12.08
N ILE A 39 -3.93 5.89 13.15
CA ILE A 39 -2.67 5.58 13.82
C ILE A 39 -2.95 5.17 15.27
N CYS A 40 -2.17 4.23 15.77
CA CYS A 40 -2.15 3.81 17.17
C CYS A 40 -0.70 3.81 17.66
N LEU A 41 -0.49 3.98 18.96
CA LEU A 41 0.85 3.98 19.54
C LEU A 41 1.42 2.56 19.56
N CYS A 42 2.73 2.46 19.32
CA CYS A 42 3.46 1.22 19.56
C CYS A 42 3.56 0.93 21.06
N ALA A 43 3.79 -0.34 21.41
CA ALA A 43 4.18 -0.67 22.77
C ALA A 43 5.54 -0.02 23.10
N GLY A 44 5.67 0.51 24.31
CA GLY A 44 6.88 1.21 24.76
C GLY A 44 6.95 2.69 24.32
N ASP A 45 8.19 3.14 24.08
CA ASP A 45 8.51 4.48 23.60
C ASP A 45 8.40 4.52 22.05
N PRO A 46 7.59 5.42 21.47
CA PRO A 46 7.49 5.55 20.02
C PRO A 46 8.78 6.08 19.35
N CYS A 47 9.70 6.71 20.08
CA CYS A 47 10.94 7.27 19.53
C CYS A 47 12.11 7.07 20.51
N PRO A 48 12.55 5.82 20.74
CA PRO A 48 13.64 5.55 21.68
C PRO A 48 14.93 6.24 21.18
N PRO A 49 15.69 6.93 22.05
CA PRO A 49 16.87 7.71 21.64
C PRO A 49 18.03 6.84 21.14
N ILE A 50 18.10 5.59 21.61
CA ILE A 50 19.04 4.57 21.15
C ILE A 50 18.25 3.37 20.65
N PHE A 51 18.39 3.03 19.37
CA PHE A 51 17.83 1.82 18.79
C PHE A 51 18.92 0.77 18.66
N ARG A 52 18.83 -0.29 19.48
CA ARG A 52 19.82 -1.37 19.48
C ARG A 52 19.67 -2.25 18.25
N SER A 53 20.76 -2.55 17.57
CA SER A 53 20.76 -3.43 16.42
C SER A 53 20.34 -4.85 16.84
N PRO A 54 19.34 -5.47 16.18
CA PRO A 54 19.03 -6.87 16.41
C PRO A 54 20.02 -7.82 15.73
N VAL A 55 20.91 -7.30 14.87
CA VAL A 55 21.88 -8.07 14.09
C VAL A 55 23.26 -7.97 14.73
N ALA A 56 23.85 -9.13 15.02
CA ALA A 56 25.19 -9.22 15.60
C ALA A 56 26.25 -8.57 14.67
N GLY A 57 27.12 -7.74 15.25
CA GLY A 57 28.18 -7.05 14.52
C GLY A 57 27.74 -5.76 13.81
N MET A 58 26.46 -5.38 13.89
CA MET A 58 25.99 -4.05 13.46
C MET A 58 25.94 -3.07 14.64
N GLU A 59 26.26 -1.81 14.35
CA GLU A 59 26.24 -0.73 15.32
C GLU A 59 24.80 -0.33 15.68
N ASP A 60 24.65 0.17 16.90
CA ASP A 60 23.39 0.72 17.38
C ASP A 60 23.18 2.13 16.83
N ILE A 61 21.92 2.49 16.56
CA ILE A 61 21.57 3.84 16.14
C ILE A 61 21.50 4.71 17.39
N VAL A 62 22.39 5.69 17.49
CA VAL A 62 22.36 6.78 18.49
C VAL A 62 21.70 8.01 17.88
N ASP A 63 21.00 8.81 18.70
CA ASP A 63 20.20 9.97 18.25
C ASP A 63 19.15 9.59 17.20
N ASN A 64 18.31 8.61 17.53
CA ASN A 64 17.23 8.20 16.63
C ASN A 64 16.20 9.33 16.45
N GLN A 65 16.04 9.80 15.22
CA GLN A 65 15.07 10.83 14.82
C GLN A 65 13.82 10.24 14.13
N VAL A 66 13.63 8.93 14.22
CA VAL A 66 12.50 8.21 13.62
C VAL A 66 11.48 7.84 14.69
N ILE A 67 10.23 8.20 14.42
CA ILE A 67 9.07 7.88 15.26
C ILE A 67 8.34 6.67 14.68
N CYS A 68 7.96 5.74 15.54
CA CYS A 68 7.22 4.54 15.21
C CYS A 68 5.75 4.64 15.68
N ALA A 69 4.82 4.22 14.84
CA ALA A 69 3.40 4.09 15.17
C ALA A 69 2.79 2.93 14.36
N ILE A 70 1.71 2.35 14.88
CA ILE A 70 0.93 1.32 14.19
C ILE A 70 -0.04 2.01 13.23
N TYR A 71 0.03 1.68 11.95
CA TYR A 71 -0.90 2.16 10.95
C TYR A 71 -2.07 1.20 10.76
N ILE A 72 -3.28 1.75 10.70
CA ILE A 72 -4.54 1.02 10.54
C ILE A 72 -5.24 1.55 9.29
N LEU A 73 -5.68 0.63 8.44
CA LEU A 73 -6.40 0.96 7.21
C LEU A 73 -7.68 1.78 7.49
N PRO A 74 -8.06 2.68 6.58
CA PRO A 74 -9.35 3.35 6.66
C PRO A 74 -10.49 2.34 6.56
N ASP A 75 -11.67 2.78 6.99
CA ASP A 75 -12.88 1.97 6.90
C ASP A 75 -13.16 1.58 5.45
N TYR A 76 -13.60 0.34 5.27
CA TYR A 76 -13.91 -0.19 3.95
C TYR A 76 -14.99 0.66 3.27
N HIS A 77 -14.77 0.97 2.00
CA HIS A 77 -15.78 1.52 1.13
C HIS A 77 -15.82 0.76 -0.19
N LYS A 78 -16.98 0.76 -0.84
CA LYS A 78 -17.13 0.16 -2.17
C LYS A 78 -16.20 0.84 -3.16
N HIS A 79 -15.45 0.06 -3.92
CA HIS A 79 -14.52 0.56 -4.93
C HIS A 79 -15.28 1.39 -5.98
N ILE A 80 -14.72 2.55 -6.31
CA ILE A 80 -15.27 3.44 -7.33
C ILE A 80 -14.52 3.16 -8.63
N THR A 81 -15.14 2.46 -9.57
CA THR A 81 -14.53 2.03 -10.85
C THR A 81 -14.46 3.16 -11.88
N ARG A 82 -13.84 4.29 -11.51
CA ARG A 82 -13.53 5.40 -12.44
C ARG A 82 -12.28 6.15 -11.97
N PRO A 83 -11.55 6.83 -12.88
CA PRO A 83 -10.44 7.70 -12.49
C PRO A 83 -10.88 8.77 -11.47
N PRO A 84 -10.10 9.02 -10.41
CA PRO A 84 -10.36 10.12 -9.49
C PRO A 84 -10.41 11.49 -10.19
N ALA A 85 -11.12 12.44 -9.59
CA ALA A 85 -11.13 13.81 -10.05
C ALA A 85 -9.72 14.40 -10.02
N GLY A 86 -9.32 15.12 -11.08
CA GLY A 86 -8.00 15.73 -11.20
C GLY A 86 -6.88 14.81 -11.70
N VAL A 87 -7.18 13.54 -12.07
CA VAL A 87 -6.19 12.66 -12.71
C VAL A 87 -5.65 13.31 -13.99
N ARG A 88 -4.32 13.44 -14.05
CA ARG A 88 -3.58 13.78 -15.26
C ARG A 88 -3.11 12.49 -15.91
N PHE A 89 -3.70 12.14 -17.06
CA PHE A 89 -3.29 10.96 -17.80
C PHE A 89 -1.88 11.12 -18.37
N PRO A 90 -1.05 10.05 -18.35
CA PRO A 90 0.26 10.08 -18.98
C PRO A 90 0.14 10.26 -20.49
N LYS A 91 1.23 10.73 -21.12
CA LYS A 91 1.28 10.88 -22.58
C LYS A 91 1.01 9.52 -23.24
N LYS A 92 0.14 9.50 -24.24
CA LYS A 92 -0.09 8.31 -25.07
C LYS A 92 1.21 7.94 -25.78
N ILE A 93 1.67 6.72 -25.56
CA ILE A 93 2.85 6.14 -26.23
C ILE A 93 2.47 5.21 -27.39
N VAL A 94 1.24 4.68 -27.37
CA VAL A 94 0.72 3.81 -28.42
C VAL A 94 0.42 4.64 -29.66
N SER A 95 1.06 4.27 -30.76
CA SER A 95 0.88 4.84 -32.09
C SER A 95 -0.04 3.98 -32.96
N MET A 96 -0.40 4.48 -34.14
CA MET A 96 -1.19 3.69 -35.10
C MET A 96 -0.47 2.43 -35.59
N GLY A 97 0.87 2.42 -35.60
CA GLY A 97 1.66 1.24 -35.99
C GLY A 97 1.63 0.12 -34.95
N ASP A 98 1.31 0.44 -33.70
CA ASP A 98 1.19 -0.53 -32.60
C ASP A 98 -0.20 -1.19 -32.56
N LEU A 99 -1.17 -0.62 -33.28
CA LEU A 99 -2.54 -1.10 -33.33
C LEU A 99 -2.66 -2.16 -34.43
N LYS A 100 -3.00 -3.39 -34.05
CA LYS A 100 -3.54 -4.36 -35.00
C LYS A 100 -4.88 -3.84 -35.50
N GLU A 101 -5.10 -3.89 -36.82
CA GLU A 101 -6.41 -3.58 -37.40
C GLU A 101 -7.49 -4.41 -36.70
N ALA A 102 -8.47 -3.71 -36.13
CA ALA A 102 -9.60 -4.34 -35.46
C ALA A 102 -10.50 -4.96 -36.53
N VAL A 103 -10.35 -6.27 -36.75
CA VAL A 103 -11.23 -7.04 -37.61
C VAL A 103 -12.60 -7.14 -36.93
N LEU A 104 -13.67 -6.95 -37.70
CA LEU A 104 -15.04 -7.12 -37.20
C LEU A 104 -15.20 -8.56 -36.67
N TRP A 105 -15.91 -8.72 -35.56
CA TRP A 105 -16.06 -10.03 -34.90
C TRP A 105 -16.62 -11.13 -35.81
N HIS A 106 -17.38 -10.77 -36.86
CA HIS A 106 -17.94 -11.70 -37.85
C HIS A 106 -17.02 -11.93 -39.08
N GLN A 107 -15.91 -11.20 -39.17
CA GLN A 107 -14.86 -11.36 -40.18
C GLN A 107 -13.61 -12.03 -39.60
N ASP A 108 -13.56 -12.24 -38.27
CA ASP A 108 -12.57 -13.08 -37.63
C ASP A 108 -12.84 -14.55 -38.00
N SER A 109 -12.08 -15.06 -38.98
CA SER A 109 -12.24 -16.42 -39.53
C SER A 109 -11.85 -17.54 -38.56
N GLY A 110 -11.75 -17.28 -37.25
CA GLY A 110 -11.62 -18.27 -36.19
C GLY A 110 -10.31 -19.08 -36.23
N ARG A 111 -9.40 -18.79 -37.16
CA ARG A 111 -8.08 -19.42 -37.27
C ARG A 111 -7.14 -18.84 -36.21
N ARG A 112 -7.52 -18.97 -34.93
CA ARG A 112 -6.55 -18.95 -33.84
C ARG A 112 -5.60 -20.13 -34.10
N PRO A 113 -4.27 -19.96 -34.04
CA PRO A 113 -3.36 -21.09 -34.07
C PRO A 113 -3.83 -22.07 -32.99
N MET A 114 -4.17 -23.30 -33.38
CA MET A 114 -4.43 -24.37 -32.42
C MET A 114 -3.25 -24.40 -31.46
N ASP A 115 -3.50 -24.07 -30.19
CA ASP A 115 -2.52 -24.23 -29.14
C ASP A 115 -2.09 -25.70 -29.16
N ASN A 116 -0.88 -25.96 -29.67
CA ASN A 116 -0.36 -27.28 -30.01
C ASN A 116 -0.27 -28.21 -28.78
N ARG A 117 -0.63 -27.69 -27.60
CA ARG A 117 -0.64 -28.37 -26.31
C ARG A 117 -1.74 -29.43 -26.16
N ARG A 118 -2.82 -29.40 -26.96
CA ARG A 118 -3.90 -30.41 -26.85
C ARG A 118 -3.67 -31.69 -27.66
N ARG A 119 -2.74 -31.71 -28.62
CA ARG A 119 -2.51 -32.90 -29.47
C ARG A 119 -1.58 -33.96 -28.87
N LEU A 120 -0.92 -33.69 -27.74
CA LEU A 120 0.03 -34.66 -27.16
C LEU A 120 -0.61 -35.71 -26.23
N MET A 121 -1.89 -35.59 -25.87
CA MET A 121 -2.56 -36.51 -24.93
C MET A 121 -3.33 -37.65 -25.61
N GLU A 122 -3.40 -37.69 -26.95
CA GLU A 122 -4.25 -38.66 -27.68
C GLU A 122 -3.47 -39.76 -28.42
N ASN A 123 -2.13 -39.79 -28.32
CA ASN A 123 -1.27 -40.79 -28.94
C ASN A 123 -0.43 -41.61 -27.93
N GLY A 124 -1.00 -41.89 -26.75
CA GLY A 124 -0.49 -42.88 -25.81
C GLY A 124 -1.33 -44.15 -25.89
N ARG A 125 -0.81 -45.13 -26.63
CA ARG A 125 -1.33 -46.51 -26.73
C ARG A 125 -1.52 -47.17 -25.36
#